data_AF-I0IFI6-F1
#
_entry.id   AF-I0IFI6-F1
#
_cell.length_a   1.000
_cell.length_b   1.000
_cell.length_c   1.000
_cell.angle_alpha   90.00
_cell.angle_beta   90.00
_cell.angle_gamma   90.00
#
_symmetry.space_group_name_H-M   'P 1'
#
loop_
_entity.id
_entity.type
_entity.pdbx_description
1 polymer ?
#
loop_
_entity_poly.entity_id
_entity_poly.type
_entity_poly.pdbx_seq_one_letter_code
_entity_poly.pdbx_strand_id
1 'polypeptide(L)'
;MPRLLTALLAALLCLPASAERLLVFVRSGASPLQAAFREDHLPKIRSLAGDLGVPVELIDLAETGEAPAEVKITPLLVFQDWRGRSVYQGRYATPDRITNFLRTARAMPQGDAPLVREALPVQAAGRATIAVPLKITPLSGPGAGRVAAPPDARAFVAAVEGFALADRVELGRADRLWYANFYPYAGERGYAVSAELYSQFHCHEPVWTNFESPARSDGLGAAFASAARALTEELREQLAASPRGDGFDAVPAGFPVAAWDAMGLGLPERPAGTPAADAAGVELATAWEVVVDPAAGPAVTFAFPAPLDGYAGEAAGVSGALALDSVDDLAGMTGRIAADPASVTMGEDDLDAWIHGGVLEVDEHPESSFVIESVDAPDGSGIAFGRPTPLTLHGTFTMKGIQLPLAVPVQLEAFVAEDGRPRLRMDGAWTLPIAEPFRIDGPPGDEEAASKLRFACRLVFAPAPG
;
A
#
# COMPACT_ATOMS: atom_id res chain seq x y z
N MET A 1 -4.41 -43.74 -37.85
CA MET A 1 -4.78 -42.96 -36.65
C MET A 1 -3.52 -42.50 -35.90
N PRO A 2 -2.86 -41.42 -36.38
CA PRO A 2 -2.21 -40.49 -35.44
C PRO A 2 -2.22 -39.05 -36.01
N ARG A 3 -3.38 -38.39 -36.03
CA ARG A 3 -3.50 -36.95 -36.36
C ARG A 3 -4.40 -36.16 -35.41
N LEU A 4 -4.93 -36.82 -34.38
CA LEU A 4 -5.82 -36.20 -33.38
C LEU A 4 -5.11 -35.79 -32.09
N LEU A 5 -3.82 -36.13 -31.90
CA LEU A 5 -3.08 -35.78 -30.68
C LEU A 5 -2.29 -34.46 -30.79
N THR A 6 -2.08 -33.92 -31.99
CA THR A 6 -1.25 -32.70 -32.18
C THR A 6 -2.07 -31.42 -32.15
N ALA A 7 -3.40 -31.50 -32.28
CA ALA A 7 -4.29 -30.34 -32.19
C ALA A 7 -4.76 -30.04 -30.75
N LEU A 8 -4.66 -31.01 -29.82
CA LEU A 8 -5.04 -30.81 -28.42
C LEU A 8 -3.92 -30.21 -27.55
N LEU A 9 -2.67 -30.16 -28.04
CA LEU A 9 -1.55 -29.52 -27.33
C LEU A 9 -1.34 -28.04 -27.72
N ALA A 10 -1.97 -27.57 -28.79
CA ALA A 10 -1.89 -26.17 -29.25
C ALA A 10 -3.02 -25.27 -28.68
N ALA A 11 -3.93 -25.86 -27.91
CA ALA A 11 -4.95 -25.17 -27.12
C ALA A 11 -4.61 -25.17 -25.62
N LEU A 12 -3.31 -25.22 -25.28
CA LEU A 12 -2.81 -24.58 -24.06
C LEU A 12 -3.03 -23.08 -24.26
N LEU A 13 -4.27 -22.70 -23.95
CA LEU A 13 -4.79 -21.39 -23.63
C LEU A 13 -3.67 -20.35 -23.56
N CYS A 14 -3.46 -19.63 -24.67
CA CYS A 14 -3.04 -18.24 -24.58
C CYS A 14 -4.15 -17.52 -23.82
N LEU A 15 -4.14 -17.63 -22.49
CA LEU A 15 -4.65 -16.54 -21.68
C LEU A 15 -3.97 -15.28 -22.25
N PRO A 16 -4.72 -14.23 -22.60
CA PRO A 16 -4.08 -12.99 -23.00
C PRO A 16 -3.06 -12.68 -21.91
N ALA A 17 -1.78 -12.57 -22.30
CA ALA A 17 -0.70 -12.26 -21.38
C ALA A 17 -1.22 -11.14 -20.48
N SER A 18 -1.31 -11.41 -19.17
CA SER A 18 -2.02 -10.49 -18.29
C SER A 18 -1.41 -9.11 -18.50
N ALA A 19 -2.28 -8.11 -18.72
CA ALA A 19 -1.89 -6.73 -18.99
C ALA A 19 -1.33 -6.06 -17.73
N GLU A 20 -0.64 -6.81 -16.89
CA GLU A 20 -0.05 -6.39 -15.64
C GLU A 20 1.35 -6.96 -15.53
N ARG A 21 2.25 -6.21 -14.89
CA ARG A 21 3.63 -6.62 -14.67
C ARG A 21 4.19 -5.94 -13.44
N LEU A 22 5.13 -6.62 -12.79
CA LEU A 22 5.97 -6.02 -11.76
C LEU A 22 7.31 -5.65 -12.40
N LEU A 23 7.54 -4.35 -12.55
CA LEU A 23 8.82 -3.80 -12.97
C LEU A 23 9.74 -3.71 -11.74
N VAL A 24 10.95 -4.24 -11.84
CA VAL A 24 11.96 -4.16 -10.79
C VAL A 24 13.16 -3.41 -11.34
N PHE A 25 13.34 -2.16 -10.90
CA PHE A 25 14.49 -1.35 -11.26
C PHE A 25 15.66 -1.66 -10.34
N VAL A 26 16.81 -1.96 -10.93
CA VAL A 26 18.08 -2.23 -10.24
C VAL A 26 19.22 -1.49 -10.93
N ARG A 27 20.40 -1.44 -10.31
CA ARG A 27 21.60 -0.92 -10.97
C ARG A 27 22.80 -1.82 -10.68
N SER A 28 23.10 -2.72 -11.60
CA SER A 28 24.17 -3.70 -11.41
C SER A 28 25.52 -3.04 -11.16
N GLY A 29 26.29 -3.63 -10.23
CA GLY A 29 27.63 -3.18 -9.90
C GLY A 29 27.70 -1.84 -9.17
N ALA A 30 26.56 -1.25 -8.78
CA ALA A 30 26.55 0.05 -8.13
C ALA A 30 26.94 0.02 -6.65
N SER A 31 26.53 -1.02 -5.92
CA SER A 31 26.83 -1.18 -4.50
C SER A 31 26.68 -2.64 -4.03
N PRO A 32 27.23 -3.00 -2.86
CA PRO A 32 26.96 -4.28 -2.21
C PRO A 32 25.46 -4.53 -1.96
N LEU A 33 24.68 -3.47 -1.70
CA LEU A 33 23.24 -3.58 -1.53
C LEU A 33 22.54 -4.09 -2.79
N GLN A 34 22.92 -3.58 -3.97
CA GLN A 34 22.36 -4.07 -5.23
C GLN A 34 22.70 -5.55 -5.48
N ALA A 35 23.92 -5.97 -5.12
CA ALA A 35 24.32 -7.36 -5.23
C ALA A 35 23.47 -8.25 -4.30
N ALA A 36 23.38 -7.90 -3.01
CA ALA A 36 22.58 -8.62 -2.02
C ALA A 36 21.09 -8.67 -2.41
N PHE A 37 20.50 -7.55 -2.88
CA PHE A 37 19.12 -7.55 -3.36
C PHE A 37 18.89 -8.56 -4.50
N ARG A 38 19.78 -8.57 -5.50
CA ARG A 38 19.66 -9.46 -6.66
C ARG A 38 19.85 -10.93 -6.30
N GLU A 39 20.74 -11.23 -5.36
CA GLU A 39 21.04 -12.59 -4.92
C GLU A 39 19.96 -13.13 -3.96
N ASP A 40 19.60 -12.35 -2.94
CA ASP A 40 18.84 -12.85 -1.78
C ASP A 40 17.33 -12.57 -1.85
N HIS A 41 16.93 -11.50 -2.55
CA HIS A 41 15.56 -10.98 -2.51
C HIS A 41 14.82 -11.09 -3.86
N LEU A 42 15.48 -10.77 -4.97
CA LEU A 42 14.87 -10.83 -6.30
C LEU A 42 14.31 -12.23 -6.64
N PRO A 43 14.96 -13.37 -6.31
CA PRO A 43 14.37 -14.69 -6.55
C PRO A 43 13.06 -14.92 -5.78
N LYS A 44 12.98 -14.43 -4.53
CA LYS A 44 11.78 -14.54 -3.69
C LYS A 44 10.65 -13.69 -4.26
N ILE A 45 10.96 -12.45 -4.66
CA ILE A 45 10.00 -11.54 -5.32
C ILE A 45 9.46 -12.18 -6.61
N ARG A 46 10.33 -12.81 -7.42
CA ARG A 46 9.91 -13.53 -8.64
C ARG A 46 9.00 -14.72 -8.34
N SER A 47 9.33 -15.51 -7.31
CA SER A 47 8.48 -16.64 -6.89
C SER A 47 7.09 -16.14 -6.49
N LEU A 48 7.04 -15.17 -5.60
CA LEU A 48 5.80 -14.59 -5.08
C LEU A 48 4.94 -13.95 -6.16
N ALA A 49 5.54 -13.15 -7.04
CA ALA A 49 4.83 -12.56 -8.18
C ALA A 49 4.33 -13.65 -9.15
N GLY A 50 5.12 -14.71 -9.35
CA GLY A 50 4.73 -15.90 -10.12
C GLY A 50 3.53 -16.62 -9.54
N ASP A 51 3.47 -16.81 -8.21
CA ASP A 51 2.34 -17.41 -7.51
C ASP A 51 1.05 -16.59 -7.68
N LEU A 52 1.18 -15.28 -7.86
CA LEU A 52 0.08 -14.37 -8.16
C LEU A 52 -0.24 -14.25 -9.66
N GLY A 53 0.55 -14.86 -10.55
CA GLY A 53 0.41 -14.70 -12.00
C GLY A 53 0.86 -13.32 -12.53
N VAL A 54 1.70 -12.59 -11.80
CA VAL A 54 2.29 -11.31 -12.21
C VAL A 54 3.68 -11.55 -12.81
N PRO A 55 3.90 -11.32 -14.12
CA PRO A 55 5.24 -11.42 -14.69
C PRO A 55 6.16 -10.33 -14.11
N VAL A 56 7.40 -10.72 -13.83
CA VAL A 56 8.44 -9.80 -13.32
C VAL A 56 9.40 -9.42 -14.44
N GLU A 57 9.50 -8.12 -14.70
CA GLU A 57 10.44 -7.54 -15.65
C GLU A 57 11.57 -6.82 -14.90
N LEU A 58 12.81 -7.26 -15.10
CA LEU A 58 13.98 -6.65 -14.47
C LEU A 58 14.54 -5.57 -15.40
N ILE A 59 14.61 -4.34 -14.91
CA ILE A 59 15.16 -3.20 -15.63
C ILE A 59 16.47 -2.79 -14.96
N ASP A 60 17.59 -3.06 -15.62
CA ASP A 60 18.91 -2.69 -15.12
C ASP A 60 19.34 -1.33 -15.66
N LEU A 61 19.38 -0.33 -14.77
CA LEU A 61 19.76 1.03 -15.12
C LEU A 61 21.21 1.14 -15.62
N ALA A 62 22.10 0.22 -15.22
CA ALA A 62 23.46 0.20 -15.74
C ALA A 62 23.48 -0.19 -17.25
N GLU A 63 22.50 -0.96 -17.72
CA GLU A 63 22.38 -1.41 -19.10
C GLU A 63 21.58 -0.44 -19.95
N THR A 64 20.47 0.11 -19.42
CA THR A 64 19.64 1.07 -20.16
C THR A 64 20.31 2.43 -20.31
N GLY A 65 21.09 2.86 -19.31
CA GLY A 65 21.70 4.19 -19.28
C GLY A 65 20.72 5.34 -19.07
N GLU A 66 19.43 5.05 -18.90
CA GLU A 66 18.35 6.02 -18.70
C GLU A 66 17.23 5.45 -17.82
N ALA A 67 16.45 6.32 -17.18
CA ALA A 67 15.35 5.94 -16.30
C ALA A 67 14.24 7.00 -16.28
N PRO A 68 12.97 6.62 -16.04
CA PRO A 68 11.89 7.58 -15.81
C PRO A 68 12.18 8.52 -14.64
N ALA A 69 11.59 9.72 -14.67
CA ALA A 69 11.83 10.74 -13.65
C ALA A 69 11.38 10.29 -12.25
N GLU A 70 10.36 9.44 -12.19
CA GLU A 70 9.79 8.87 -10.97
C GLU A 70 10.69 7.78 -10.36
N VAL A 71 11.59 7.17 -11.16
CA VAL A 71 12.58 6.22 -10.68
C VAL A 71 13.78 6.97 -10.11
N LYS A 72 13.72 7.21 -8.81
CA LYS A 72 14.75 7.97 -8.07
C LYS A 72 15.76 7.10 -7.31
N ILE A 73 15.42 5.82 -7.08
CA ILE A 73 16.22 4.89 -6.29
C ILE A 73 16.23 3.49 -6.92
N THR A 74 17.14 2.63 -6.47
CA THR A 74 17.17 1.19 -6.72
C THR A 74 17.52 0.44 -5.42
N PRO A 75 16.99 -0.76 -5.14
CA PRO A 75 15.93 -1.40 -5.89
C PRO A 75 14.61 -0.63 -5.77
N LEU A 76 13.80 -0.63 -6.83
CA LEU A 76 12.46 -0.05 -6.83
C LEU A 76 11.50 -1.00 -7.52
N LEU A 77 10.42 -1.36 -6.83
CA LEU A 77 9.37 -2.21 -7.35
C LEU A 77 8.21 -1.32 -7.79
N VAL A 78 7.76 -1.50 -9.04
CA VAL A 78 6.64 -0.76 -9.63
C VAL A 78 5.66 -1.78 -10.21
N PHE A 79 4.48 -1.87 -9.62
CA PHE A 79 3.36 -2.59 -10.23
C PHE A 79 2.75 -1.72 -11.32
N GLN A 80 2.46 -2.31 -12.47
CA GLN A 80 1.86 -1.61 -13.60
C GLN A 80 0.76 -2.46 -14.20
N ASP A 81 -0.39 -1.84 -14.49
CA ASP A 81 -1.46 -2.41 -15.29
C ASP A 81 -2.08 -1.35 -16.23
N TRP A 82 -3.19 -1.68 -16.89
CA TRP A 82 -3.87 -0.75 -17.79
C TRP A 82 -4.50 0.47 -17.09
N ARG A 83 -4.71 0.42 -15.76
CA ARG A 83 -5.27 1.52 -14.97
C ARG A 83 -4.19 2.50 -14.52
N GLY A 84 -2.96 2.03 -14.31
CA GLY A 84 -1.86 2.90 -13.94
C GLY A 84 -0.65 2.18 -13.36
N ARG A 85 0.10 2.92 -12.54
CA ARG A 85 1.29 2.43 -11.83
C ARG A 85 1.14 2.65 -10.34
N SER A 86 1.67 1.71 -9.56
CA SER A 86 1.84 1.83 -8.12
C SER A 86 3.29 1.53 -7.77
N VAL A 87 3.88 2.31 -6.88
CA VAL A 87 5.26 2.15 -6.43
C VAL A 87 5.24 1.53 -5.04
N TYR A 88 5.99 0.45 -4.87
CA TYR A 88 6.11 -0.21 -3.58
C TYR A 88 6.84 0.69 -2.58
N GLN A 89 6.16 1.02 -1.48
CA GLN A 89 6.68 1.77 -0.35
C GLN A 89 6.77 0.87 0.87
N GLY A 90 7.73 -0.06 0.87
CA GLY A 90 8.01 -0.95 1.98
C GLY A 90 9.44 -1.45 1.96
N ARG A 91 9.76 -2.29 2.95
CA ARG A 91 11.01 -3.05 3.02
C ARG A 91 11.01 -4.14 1.97
N TYR A 92 11.98 -4.15 1.07
CA TYR A 92 12.06 -5.21 0.05
C TYR A 92 12.36 -6.61 0.63
N ALA A 93 12.71 -6.68 1.92
CA ALA A 93 12.95 -7.91 2.65
C ALA A 93 11.70 -8.48 3.34
N THR A 94 10.51 -7.88 3.16
CA THR A 94 9.23 -8.34 3.73
C THR A 94 8.33 -8.90 2.62
N PRO A 95 8.38 -10.22 2.32
CA PRO A 95 7.62 -10.81 1.22
C PRO A 95 6.12 -10.62 1.37
N ASP A 96 5.56 -10.82 2.56
CA ASP A 96 4.11 -10.73 2.77
C ASP A 96 3.58 -9.32 2.47
N ARG A 97 4.35 -8.27 2.79
CA ARG A 97 4.05 -6.90 2.42
C ARG A 97 4.15 -6.65 0.92
N ILE A 98 5.05 -7.33 0.21
CA ILE A 98 5.11 -7.29 -1.26
C ILE A 98 3.90 -8.00 -1.88
N THR A 99 3.48 -9.14 -1.32
CA THR A 99 2.23 -9.85 -1.70
C THR A 99 1.03 -8.93 -1.55
N ASN A 100 0.89 -8.31 -0.38
CA ASN A 100 -0.20 -7.38 -0.09
C ASN A 100 -0.19 -6.19 -1.05
N PHE A 101 0.98 -5.59 -1.31
CA PHE A 101 1.14 -4.51 -2.29
C PHE A 101 0.66 -4.92 -3.68
N LEU A 102 1.07 -6.08 -4.21
CA LEU A 102 0.64 -6.53 -5.53
C LEU A 102 -0.87 -6.75 -5.59
N ARG A 103 -1.45 -7.33 -4.53
CA ARG A 103 -2.89 -7.61 -4.44
C ARG A 103 -3.72 -6.33 -4.32
N THR A 104 -3.28 -5.36 -3.54
CA THR A 104 -3.99 -4.08 -3.35
C THR A 104 -3.80 -3.14 -4.55
N ALA A 105 -2.62 -3.10 -5.17
CA ALA A 105 -2.38 -2.30 -6.38
C ALA A 105 -3.21 -2.79 -7.59
N ARG A 106 -3.50 -4.09 -7.65
CA ARG A 106 -4.48 -4.69 -8.58
C ARG A 106 -5.93 -4.30 -8.30
N ALA A 107 -6.27 -3.76 -7.14
CA ALA A 107 -7.62 -3.26 -6.89
C ALA A 107 -7.69 -1.75 -7.18
N MET A 108 -6.71 -1.01 -6.66
CA MET A 108 -6.68 0.44 -6.73
C MET A 108 -5.27 0.94 -7.06
N PRO A 109 -5.06 1.62 -8.21
CA PRO A 109 -3.80 2.29 -8.45
C PRO A 109 -3.60 3.43 -7.42
N GLN A 110 -2.33 3.71 -7.13
CA GLN A 110 -1.95 4.83 -6.29
C GLN A 110 -2.26 6.17 -6.99
N GLY A 111 -2.58 7.18 -6.19
CA GLY A 111 -2.67 8.57 -6.65
C GLY A 111 -1.28 9.20 -6.80
N ASP A 112 -1.24 10.33 -7.49
CA ASP A 112 -0.02 11.06 -7.84
C ASP A 112 0.34 12.20 -6.85
N ALA A 113 -0.56 12.51 -5.90
CA ALA A 113 -0.33 13.58 -4.93
C ALA A 113 0.96 13.32 -4.12
N PRO A 114 1.88 14.30 -4.04
CA PRO A 114 3.09 14.17 -3.24
C PRO A 114 2.81 14.35 -1.75
N LEU A 115 3.68 13.81 -0.92
CA LEU A 115 3.67 14.09 0.51
C LEU A 115 4.31 15.45 0.79
N VAL A 116 3.51 16.40 1.27
CA VAL A 116 4.00 17.73 1.62
C VAL A 116 4.36 17.78 3.10
N ARG A 117 5.51 18.38 3.40
CA ARG A 117 5.97 18.67 4.76
C ARG A 117 6.61 20.03 4.84
N GLU A 118 6.63 20.59 6.04
CA GLU A 118 7.20 21.90 6.32
C GLU A 118 8.31 21.81 7.38
N ALA A 119 9.27 22.72 7.30
CA ALA A 119 10.36 22.90 8.27
C ALA A 119 11.14 21.61 8.61
N LEU A 120 11.52 20.83 7.59
CA LEU A 120 12.24 19.56 7.78
C LEU A 120 13.71 19.64 7.37
N PRO A 121 14.63 19.01 8.12
CA PRO A 121 15.94 18.63 7.59
C PRO A 121 15.78 17.71 6.37
N VAL A 122 16.41 18.09 5.26
CA VAL A 122 16.43 17.32 4.02
C VAL A 122 17.85 17.16 3.50
N GLN A 123 18.14 16.01 2.90
CA GLN A 123 19.37 15.71 2.20
C GLN A 123 19.03 15.28 0.78
N ALA A 124 19.68 15.90 -0.21
CA ALA A 124 19.63 15.44 -1.58
C ALA A 124 20.51 14.18 -1.73
N ALA A 125 19.94 13.12 -2.28
CA ALA A 125 20.60 11.86 -2.57
C ALA A 125 20.34 11.51 -4.04
N GLY A 126 21.20 11.99 -4.95
CA GLY A 126 20.98 11.83 -6.38
C GLY A 126 19.66 12.49 -6.83
N ARG A 127 18.76 11.72 -7.43
CA ARG A 127 17.39 12.15 -7.76
C ARG A 127 16.43 12.09 -6.57
N ALA A 128 16.76 11.35 -5.53
CA ALA A 128 15.91 11.18 -4.36
C ALA A 128 16.16 12.27 -3.31
N THR A 129 15.15 12.52 -2.49
CA THR A 129 15.23 13.32 -1.29
C THR A 129 15.07 12.42 -0.07
N ILE A 130 15.97 12.59 0.90
CA ILE A 130 15.84 12.01 2.24
C ILE A 130 15.40 13.14 3.17
N ALA A 131 14.26 12.99 3.82
CA ALA A 131 13.76 13.94 4.81
C ALA A 131 13.74 13.30 6.21
N VAL A 132 14.06 14.09 7.24
CA VAL A 132 14.21 13.58 8.60
C VAL A 132 13.30 14.36 9.56
N PRO A 133 12.03 13.97 9.74
CA PRO A 133 11.18 14.55 10.77
C PRO A 133 11.78 14.35 12.16
N LEU A 134 11.84 15.43 12.92
CA LEU A 134 12.44 15.42 14.26
C LEU A 134 11.36 15.48 15.34
N LYS A 135 11.45 14.58 16.30
CA LYS A 135 10.71 14.67 17.57
C LYS A 135 11.70 14.87 18.71
N ILE A 136 11.74 16.08 19.26
CA ILE A 136 12.63 16.42 20.37
C ILE A 136 11.77 16.62 21.61
N THR A 137 11.93 15.77 22.63
CA THR A 137 11.18 15.93 23.87
C THR A 137 11.66 17.14 24.66
N PRO A 138 10.84 17.72 25.54
CA PRO A 138 11.30 18.72 26.49
C PRO A 138 12.51 18.25 27.28
N LEU A 139 13.41 19.17 27.62
CA LEU A 139 14.57 18.88 28.47
C LEU A 139 14.09 18.40 29.84
N SER A 140 14.51 17.18 30.22
CA SER A 140 14.15 16.56 31.50
C SER A 140 15.32 16.55 32.48
N GLY A 141 15.08 16.16 33.74
CA GLY A 141 16.13 15.98 34.76
C GLY A 141 16.35 17.18 35.70
N PRO A 142 17.17 17.01 36.76
CA PRO A 142 17.36 18.00 37.83
C PRO A 142 17.98 19.33 37.34
N GLY A 143 18.66 19.32 36.20
CA GLY A 143 19.26 20.51 35.60
C GLY A 143 18.39 21.22 34.55
N ALA A 144 17.14 20.79 34.34
CA ALA A 144 16.33 21.25 33.20
C ALA A 144 16.10 22.78 33.15
N GLY A 145 15.99 23.44 34.30
CA GLY A 145 15.81 24.89 34.39
C GLY A 145 17.04 25.73 34.00
N ARG A 146 18.17 25.11 33.63
CA ARG A 146 19.44 25.81 33.32
C ARG A 146 19.54 26.31 31.88
N VAL A 147 18.64 25.89 30.99
CA VAL A 147 18.72 26.21 29.55
C VAL A 147 17.48 26.99 29.11
N ALA A 148 17.70 28.04 28.31
CA ALA A 148 16.63 28.92 27.84
C ALA A 148 15.77 28.30 26.72
N ALA A 149 16.35 27.45 25.87
CA ALA A 149 15.65 26.80 24.76
C ALA A 149 16.21 25.39 24.48
N PRO A 150 15.36 24.40 24.19
CA PRO A 150 15.80 23.09 23.71
C PRO A 150 16.36 23.17 22.27
N PRO A 151 17.17 22.18 21.84
CA PRO A 151 17.56 22.05 20.44
C PRO A 151 16.35 21.91 19.50
N ASP A 152 16.53 22.32 18.25
CA ASP A 152 15.52 22.28 17.19
C ASP A 152 16.11 21.73 15.87
N ALA A 153 15.33 21.81 14.78
CA ALA A 153 15.78 21.37 13.45
C ALA A 153 17.00 22.15 12.93
N ARG A 154 17.17 23.42 13.33
CA ARG A 154 18.36 24.21 12.95
C ARG A 154 19.59 23.68 13.67
N ALA A 155 19.47 23.31 14.94
CA ALA A 155 20.54 22.66 15.68
C ALA A 155 20.93 21.31 15.07
N PHE A 156 19.98 20.54 14.54
CA PHE A 156 20.26 19.29 13.83
C PHE A 156 21.08 19.57 12.56
N VAL A 157 20.59 20.43 11.67
CA VAL A 157 21.27 20.77 10.41
C VAL A 157 22.65 21.38 10.64
N ALA A 158 22.84 22.16 11.71
CA ALA A 158 24.16 22.69 12.07
C ALA A 158 25.14 21.61 12.57
N ALA A 159 24.64 20.48 13.07
CA ALA A 159 25.44 19.41 13.65
C ALA A 159 25.85 18.33 12.65
N VAL A 160 25.15 18.20 11.52
CA VAL A 160 25.33 17.11 10.55
C VAL A 160 25.54 17.66 9.14
N GLU A 161 26.56 17.14 8.46
CA GLU A 161 26.86 17.55 7.09
C GLU A 161 25.87 16.93 6.08
N GLY A 162 25.56 17.70 5.02
CA GLY A 162 24.74 17.24 3.89
C GLY A 162 23.23 17.45 4.05
N PHE A 163 22.76 17.83 5.24
CA PHE A 163 21.38 18.24 5.44
C PHE A 163 21.22 19.76 5.30
N ALA A 164 20.06 20.19 4.85
CA ALA A 164 19.61 21.57 4.86
C ALA A 164 18.18 21.64 5.43
N LEU A 165 17.83 22.74 6.07
CA LEU A 165 16.44 22.96 6.49
C LEU A 165 15.62 23.44 5.29
N ALA A 166 14.59 22.68 4.91
CA ALA A 166 13.64 23.10 3.90
C ALA A 166 12.39 23.67 4.58
N ASP A 167 11.98 24.87 4.17
CA ASP A 167 10.72 25.47 4.65
C ASP A 167 9.51 24.64 4.21
N ARG A 168 9.58 24.10 2.99
CA ARG A 168 8.59 23.19 2.40
C ARG A 168 9.32 22.15 1.55
N VAL A 169 8.91 20.89 1.65
CA VAL A 169 9.39 19.79 0.83
C VAL A 169 8.22 18.96 0.30
N GLU A 170 8.31 18.56 -0.96
CA GLU A 170 7.36 17.66 -1.63
C GLU A 170 8.08 16.35 -1.92
N LEU A 171 7.60 15.27 -1.29
CA LEU A 171 8.21 13.94 -1.37
C LEU A 171 7.31 13.04 -2.23
N GLY A 172 7.87 12.51 -3.30
CA GLY A 172 7.25 11.48 -4.13
C GLY A 172 7.48 10.07 -3.57
N ARG A 173 6.96 9.07 -4.27
CA ARG A 173 6.95 7.66 -3.82
C ARG A 173 8.33 7.03 -3.64
N ALA A 174 9.31 7.51 -4.41
CA ALA A 174 10.69 7.05 -4.37
C ALA A 174 11.57 7.88 -3.42
N ASP A 175 11.04 8.94 -2.81
CA ASP A 175 11.74 9.68 -1.75
C ASP A 175 11.61 8.95 -0.41
N ARG A 176 12.37 9.35 0.62
CA ARG A 176 12.44 8.62 1.90
C ARG A 176 12.34 9.53 3.11
N LEU A 177 11.52 9.09 4.05
CA LEU A 177 11.44 9.62 5.40
C LEU A 177 12.19 8.71 6.38
N TRP A 178 12.84 9.33 7.35
CA TRP A 178 13.44 8.66 8.50
C TRP A 178 13.10 9.47 9.75
N TYR A 179 12.39 8.90 10.70
CA TYR A 179 11.98 9.63 11.89
C TYR A 179 13.09 9.57 12.94
N ALA A 180 13.48 10.73 13.45
CA ALA A 180 14.51 10.84 14.46
C ALA A 180 13.92 11.40 15.76
N ASN A 181 13.99 10.60 16.82
CA ASN A 181 13.56 11.02 18.14
C ASN A 181 14.78 11.36 19.00
N PHE A 182 14.72 12.46 19.75
CA PHE A 182 15.76 12.88 20.69
C PHE A 182 15.16 13.15 22.07
N TYR A 183 15.86 12.65 23.10
CA TYR A 183 15.45 12.70 24.49
C TYR A 183 16.54 13.38 25.33
N PRO A 184 16.55 14.72 25.38
CA PRO A 184 17.53 15.45 26.17
C PRO A 184 17.27 15.35 27.68
N TYR A 185 18.33 15.10 28.45
CA TYR A 185 18.34 15.00 29.91
C TYR A 185 19.46 15.87 30.51
N ALA A 186 19.12 16.71 31.47
CA ALA A 186 20.05 17.55 32.23
C ALA A 186 20.35 16.91 33.59
N GLY A 187 21.55 16.36 33.74
CA GLY A 187 22.07 15.86 35.01
C GLY A 187 22.65 16.98 35.88
N GLU A 188 23.25 16.60 37.01
CA GLU A 188 23.84 17.56 37.95
C GLU A 188 25.04 18.32 37.37
N ARG A 189 25.86 17.64 36.55
CA ARG A 189 27.14 18.14 36.02
C ARG A 189 27.26 18.10 34.49
N GLY A 190 26.15 17.99 33.77
CA GLY A 190 26.18 17.97 32.30
C GLY A 190 24.86 17.49 31.70
N TYR A 191 24.89 17.24 30.40
CA TYR A 191 23.74 16.82 29.61
C TYR A 191 23.98 15.45 28.98
N ALA A 192 22.91 14.68 28.83
CA ALA A 192 22.87 13.47 28.04
C ALA A 192 21.75 13.61 27.00
N VAL A 193 22.00 13.13 25.78
CA VAL A 193 20.97 13.05 24.73
C VAL A 193 20.91 11.62 24.25
N SER A 194 19.79 10.99 24.57
CA SER A 194 19.39 9.72 23.98
C SER A 194 18.67 9.96 22.65
N ALA A 195 18.73 9.02 21.73
CA ALA A 195 18.15 9.13 20.40
C ALA A 195 17.70 7.77 19.86
N GLU A 196 16.73 7.81 18.96
CA GLU A 196 16.21 6.67 18.22
C GLU A 196 16.04 7.05 16.75
N LEU A 197 16.28 6.08 15.87
CA LEU A 197 16.03 6.19 14.43
C LEU A 197 14.95 5.19 14.04
N TYR A 198 13.93 5.64 13.32
CA TYR A 198 12.88 4.80 12.77
C TYR A 198 12.85 4.86 11.25
N SER A 199 12.62 3.71 10.63
CA SER A 199 12.31 3.64 9.20
C SER A 199 10.89 4.17 8.96
N GLN A 200 10.65 4.82 7.82
CA GLN A 200 9.29 5.16 7.39
C GLN A 200 8.37 3.95 7.24
N PHE A 201 8.93 2.76 7.08
CA PHE A 201 8.16 1.55 6.87
C PHE A 201 7.73 0.90 8.18
N HIS A 202 8.30 1.29 9.32
CA HIS A 202 8.03 0.70 10.62
C HIS A 202 8.22 1.74 11.74
N CYS A 203 7.14 2.38 12.17
CA CYS A 203 7.17 3.48 13.13
C CYS A 203 7.07 3.05 14.61
N HIS A 204 6.87 1.76 14.91
CA HIS A 204 6.73 1.25 16.28
C HIS A 204 8.06 0.81 16.90
N GLU A 205 8.88 0.07 16.16
CA GLU A 205 10.21 -0.37 16.57
C GLU A 205 11.30 0.47 15.89
N PRO A 206 12.22 1.08 16.66
CA PRO A 206 13.36 1.78 16.07
C PRO A 206 14.31 0.79 15.41
N VAL A 207 14.94 1.22 14.31
CA VAL A 207 16.05 0.47 13.71
C VAL A 207 17.35 0.64 14.49
N TRP A 208 17.42 1.67 15.35
CA TRP A 208 18.59 1.96 16.18
C TRP A 208 18.23 2.82 17.38
N THR A 209 18.94 2.62 18.49
CA THR A 209 18.90 3.47 19.68
C THR A 209 20.29 3.63 20.28
N ASN A 210 20.53 4.70 21.03
CA ASN A 210 21.74 4.84 21.87
C ASN A 210 21.43 4.92 23.37
N PHE A 211 20.32 4.35 23.83
CA PHE A 211 19.84 4.52 25.21
C PHE A 211 20.82 4.02 26.27
N GLU A 212 21.57 2.95 25.96
CA GLU A 212 22.58 2.38 26.85
C GLU A 212 23.82 3.28 26.96
N SER A 213 24.14 4.02 25.90
CA SER A 213 25.31 4.88 25.79
C SER A 213 24.93 6.25 25.19
N PRO A 214 24.14 7.06 25.92
CA PRO A 214 23.67 8.33 25.40
C PRO A 214 24.83 9.30 25.20
N ALA A 215 24.68 10.21 24.25
CA ALA A 215 25.70 11.21 23.98
C ALA A 215 25.79 12.19 25.15
N ARG A 216 26.96 12.30 25.78
CA ARG A 216 27.18 13.13 26.99
C ARG A 216 28.12 14.29 26.71
N SER A 217 27.82 15.44 27.31
CA SER A 217 28.69 16.63 27.26
C SER A 217 28.31 17.62 28.36
N ASP A 218 29.22 18.55 28.69
CA ASP A 218 28.93 19.64 29.62
C ASP A 218 27.92 20.65 29.03
N GLY A 219 27.79 20.72 27.71
CA GLY A 219 26.83 21.57 27.01
C GLY A 219 25.76 20.79 26.25
N LEU A 220 24.49 21.21 26.38
CA LEU A 220 23.36 20.55 25.71
C LEU A 220 23.53 20.51 24.18
N GLY A 221 23.96 21.61 23.57
CA GLY A 221 24.20 21.66 22.12
C GLY A 221 25.27 20.68 21.65
N ALA A 222 26.34 20.49 22.43
CA ALA A 222 27.40 19.55 22.11
C ALA A 222 26.95 18.08 22.30
N ALA A 223 26.19 17.79 23.36
CA ALA A 223 25.58 16.48 23.55
C ALA A 223 24.59 16.15 22.41
N PHE A 224 23.73 17.10 22.04
CA PHE A 224 22.78 16.96 20.94
C PHE A 224 23.49 16.76 19.60
N ALA A 225 24.50 17.58 19.29
CA ALA A 225 25.24 17.45 18.05
C ALA A 225 25.96 16.10 17.94
N SER A 226 26.45 15.56 19.06
CA SER A 226 27.03 14.22 19.11
C SER A 226 25.99 13.13 18.84
N ALA A 227 24.80 13.21 19.47
CA ALA A 227 23.70 12.28 19.20
C ALA A 227 23.23 12.35 17.73
N ALA A 228 23.08 13.56 17.18
CA ALA A 228 22.66 13.77 15.80
C ALA A 228 23.65 13.18 14.78
N ARG A 229 24.96 13.31 15.04
CA ARG A 229 25.99 12.67 14.20
C ARG A 229 25.93 11.14 14.29
N ALA A 230 25.78 10.58 15.48
CA ALA A 230 25.64 9.13 15.65
C ALA A 230 24.41 8.58 14.90
N LEU A 231 23.27 9.25 15.03
CA LEU A 231 22.04 8.90 14.32
C LEU A 231 22.20 9.01 12.79
N THR A 232 22.91 10.02 12.30
CA THR A 232 23.14 10.20 10.85
C THR A 232 24.12 9.17 10.30
N GLU A 233 25.09 8.73 11.10
CA GLU A 233 25.98 7.63 10.71
C GLU A 233 25.20 6.33 10.58
N GLU A 234 24.37 6.01 11.57
CA GLU A 234 23.47 4.86 11.49
C GLU A 234 22.54 4.94 10.28
N LEU A 235 21.96 6.11 10.00
CA LEU A 235 21.13 6.31 8.80
C LEU A 235 21.91 5.90 7.54
N ARG A 236 23.18 6.30 7.40
CA ARG A 236 24.00 5.89 6.24
C ARG A 236 24.23 4.38 6.20
N GLU A 237 24.46 3.75 7.34
CA GLU A 237 24.62 2.29 7.44
C GLU A 237 23.34 1.56 6.99
N GLN A 238 22.18 1.99 7.46
CA GLN A 238 20.89 1.44 7.03
C GLN A 238 20.65 1.65 5.53
N LEU A 239 20.98 2.82 5.01
CA LEU A 239 20.85 3.10 3.58
C LEU A 239 21.76 2.21 2.72
N ALA A 240 22.98 1.94 3.19
CA ALA A 240 24.00 1.20 2.43
C ALA A 240 23.89 -0.32 2.54
N ALA A 241 23.37 -0.85 3.65
CA ALA A 241 23.40 -2.29 3.93
C ALA A 241 22.32 -2.77 4.91
N SER A 242 21.13 -2.16 4.94
CA SER A 242 20.08 -2.60 5.88
C SER A 242 19.70 -4.08 5.66
N PRO A 243 19.86 -4.94 6.69
CA PRO A 243 19.40 -6.33 6.61
C PRO A 243 17.87 -6.44 6.63
N ARG A 244 17.18 -5.36 7.07
CA ARG A 244 15.71 -5.27 7.12
C ARG A 244 15.12 -4.83 5.78
N GLY A 245 15.95 -4.49 4.79
CA GLY A 245 15.49 -4.06 3.47
C GLY A 245 15.05 -2.59 3.38
N ASP A 246 15.53 -1.74 4.30
CA ASP A 246 15.28 -0.29 4.29
C ASP A 246 16.22 0.47 3.32
N GLY A 247 17.31 -0.17 2.90
CA GLY A 247 18.38 0.48 2.15
C GLY A 247 18.06 0.72 0.68
N PHE A 248 18.79 1.64 0.05
CA PHE A 248 18.68 1.89 -1.38
C PHE A 248 19.91 2.63 -1.92
N ASP A 249 20.10 2.50 -3.22
CA ASP A 249 20.99 3.30 -4.03
C ASP A 249 20.20 4.42 -4.71
N ALA A 250 20.61 5.67 -4.55
CA ALA A 250 20.03 6.75 -5.34
C ALA A 250 20.45 6.66 -6.81
N VAL A 251 19.49 6.93 -7.71
CA VAL A 251 19.79 7.23 -9.12
C VAL A 251 20.53 8.58 -9.17
N PRO A 252 21.65 8.72 -9.90
CA PRO A 252 22.43 9.95 -9.90
C PRO A 252 21.61 11.13 -10.43
N ALA A 253 21.82 12.34 -9.88
CA ALA A 253 21.06 13.53 -10.28
C ALA A 253 21.16 13.83 -11.80
N GLY A 254 22.35 13.59 -12.39
CA GLY A 254 22.61 13.78 -13.82
C GLY A 254 22.31 12.55 -14.70
N PHE A 255 21.70 11.50 -14.16
CA PHE A 255 21.32 10.34 -14.96
C PHE A 255 20.30 10.75 -16.03
N PRO A 256 20.37 10.24 -17.28
CA PRO A 256 19.40 10.59 -18.33
C PRO A 256 17.96 10.21 -17.98
N VAL A 257 17.02 11.10 -18.31
CA VAL A 257 15.59 10.91 -18.10
C VAL A 257 14.93 10.49 -19.40
N ALA A 258 14.20 9.37 -19.37
CA ALA A 258 13.41 8.88 -20.49
C ALA A 258 11.95 8.71 -20.09
N ALA A 259 11.02 8.93 -21.02
CA ALA A 259 9.61 8.64 -20.77
C ALA A 259 9.38 7.12 -20.69
N TRP A 260 8.39 6.68 -19.92
CA TRP A 260 8.01 5.26 -19.81
C TRP A 260 7.82 4.59 -21.19
N ASP A 261 7.10 5.26 -22.10
CA ASP A 261 6.84 4.72 -23.44
C ASP A 261 8.11 4.59 -24.30
N ALA A 262 9.06 5.53 -24.16
CA ALA A 262 10.32 5.50 -24.89
C ALA A 262 11.19 4.30 -24.49
N MET A 263 11.04 3.82 -23.24
CA MET A 263 11.70 2.62 -22.73
C MET A 263 10.92 1.33 -23.02
N GLY A 264 9.79 1.38 -23.74
CA GLY A 264 8.90 0.22 -23.93
C GLY A 264 8.10 -0.17 -22.67
N LEU A 265 8.10 0.71 -21.68
CA LEU A 265 7.44 0.51 -20.38
C LEU A 265 6.09 1.22 -20.30
N GLY A 266 5.49 1.59 -21.42
CA GLY A 266 4.17 2.20 -21.51
C GLY A 266 3.07 1.37 -20.83
N LEU A 267 1.98 2.03 -20.43
CA LEU A 267 0.83 1.33 -19.86
C LEU A 267 0.27 0.36 -20.91
N PRO A 268 -0.05 -0.88 -20.51
CA PRO A 268 -0.65 -1.83 -21.43
C PRO A 268 -2.08 -1.40 -21.78
N GLU A 269 -2.59 -1.90 -22.90
CA GLU A 269 -3.96 -1.63 -23.32
C GLU A 269 -4.95 -2.23 -22.31
N ARG A 270 -6.08 -1.55 -22.14
CA ARG A 270 -7.20 -2.09 -21.37
C ARG A 270 -7.61 -3.43 -21.99
N PRO A 271 -7.66 -4.52 -21.20
CA PRO A 271 -8.14 -5.81 -21.69
C PRO A 271 -9.50 -5.63 -22.37
N ALA A 272 -9.67 -6.23 -23.54
CA ALA A 272 -10.99 -6.37 -24.12
C ALA A 272 -11.88 -7.08 -23.09
N GLY A 273 -13.08 -6.54 -22.83
CA GLY A 273 -14.02 -7.18 -21.91
C GLY A 273 -14.22 -8.64 -22.31
N THR A 274 -14.47 -9.51 -21.33
CA THR A 274 -14.76 -10.92 -21.60
C THR A 274 -15.90 -10.95 -22.62
N PRO A 275 -15.71 -11.56 -23.81
CA PRO A 275 -16.83 -11.75 -24.72
C PRO A 275 -17.92 -12.45 -23.94
N ALA A 276 -19.19 -12.07 -24.13
CA ALA A 276 -20.29 -12.85 -23.57
C ALA A 276 -20.05 -14.30 -24.02
N ALA A 277 -19.69 -15.17 -23.08
CA ALA A 277 -19.68 -16.60 -23.33
C ALA A 277 -21.07 -16.96 -23.85
N ASP A 278 -21.18 -18.03 -24.63
CA ASP A 278 -22.45 -18.47 -25.19
C ASP A 278 -23.38 -18.89 -24.02
N ALA A 279 -24.08 -17.91 -23.44
CA ALA A 279 -24.95 -18.04 -22.29
C ALA A 279 -26.34 -18.56 -22.71
N ALA A 280 -26.46 -19.04 -23.94
CA ALA A 280 -27.67 -19.60 -24.50
C ALA A 280 -28.15 -20.77 -23.63
N GLY A 281 -29.28 -20.57 -22.94
CA GLY A 281 -29.91 -21.58 -22.10
C GLY A 281 -29.40 -21.67 -20.66
N VAL A 282 -28.53 -20.74 -20.20
CA VAL A 282 -28.16 -20.65 -18.78
C VAL A 282 -29.15 -19.72 -18.07
N GLU A 283 -29.95 -20.27 -17.16
CA GLU A 283 -30.86 -19.48 -16.32
C GLU A 283 -30.09 -18.77 -15.19
N LEU A 284 -30.44 -17.50 -14.97
CA LEU A 284 -29.91 -16.71 -13.85
C LEU A 284 -30.72 -16.99 -12.59
N ALA A 285 -30.03 -17.20 -11.48
CA ALA A 285 -30.66 -17.36 -10.17
C ALA A 285 -31.14 -16.00 -9.63
N THR A 286 -32.10 -16.06 -8.70
CA THR A 286 -32.55 -14.91 -7.91
C THR A 286 -31.92 -14.87 -6.52
N ALA A 287 -31.28 -15.95 -6.07
CA ALA A 287 -30.57 -16.02 -4.79
C ALA A 287 -29.09 -16.34 -5.02
N TRP A 288 -28.22 -15.59 -4.36
CA TRP A 288 -26.78 -15.62 -4.58
C TRP A 288 -26.02 -15.58 -3.26
N GLU A 289 -24.93 -16.32 -3.14
CA GLU A 289 -24.02 -16.32 -1.98
C GLU A 289 -22.60 -15.99 -2.41
N VAL A 290 -21.88 -15.21 -1.60
CA VAL A 290 -20.47 -14.86 -1.84
C VAL A 290 -19.63 -16.12 -1.86
N VAL A 291 -18.77 -16.23 -2.86
CA VAL A 291 -17.73 -17.24 -2.95
C VAL A 291 -16.39 -16.55 -2.92
N VAL A 292 -15.56 -16.92 -1.94
CA VAL A 292 -14.19 -16.43 -1.85
C VAL A 292 -13.31 -17.31 -2.73
N ASP A 293 -12.73 -16.72 -3.76
CA ASP A 293 -11.68 -17.32 -4.57
C ASP A 293 -10.35 -16.62 -4.25
N PRO A 294 -9.43 -17.26 -3.50
CA PRO A 294 -8.13 -16.69 -3.20
C PRO A 294 -7.32 -16.28 -4.43
N ALA A 295 -7.54 -16.95 -5.58
CA ALA A 295 -6.86 -16.67 -6.85
C ALA A 295 -7.42 -15.43 -7.56
N ALA A 296 -8.69 -15.07 -7.32
CA ALA A 296 -9.32 -13.89 -7.90
C ALA A 296 -8.85 -12.56 -7.25
N GLY A 297 -8.05 -12.66 -6.18
CA GLY A 297 -7.57 -11.53 -5.40
C GLY A 297 -8.44 -11.25 -4.17
N PRO A 298 -8.15 -10.16 -3.45
CA PRO A 298 -8.91 -9.79 -2.26
C PRO A 298 -10.34 -9.36 -2.60
N ALA A 299 -11.30 -9.86 -1.82
CA ALA A 299 -12.71 -9.51 -1.95
C ALA A 299 -12.97 -8.04 -1.59
N VAL A 300 -12.28 -7.54 -0.55
CA VAL A 300 -12.31 -6.13 -0.13
C VAL A 300 -10.89 -5.65 0.10
N THR A 301 -10.58 -4.48 -0.47
CA THR A 301 -9.32 -3.76 -0.26
C THR A 301 -9.62 -2.38 0.29
N PHE A 302 -8.65 -1.83 1.01
CA PHE A 302 -8.69 -0.46 1.49
C PHE A 302 -7.34 0.21 1.33
N ALA A 303 -7.36 1.53 1.18
CA ALA A 303 -6.17 2.36 1.23
C ALA A 303 -6.54 3.76 1.71
N PHE A 304 -5.63 4.42 2.43
CA PHE A 304 -5.75 5.86 2.61
C PHE A 304 -5.64 6.57 1.23
N PRO A 305 -6.25 7.75 1.03
CA PRO A 305 -5.98 8.57 -0.14
C PRO A 305 -4.50 8.93 -0.28
N ALA A 306 -4.06 9.20 -1.51
CA ALA A 306 -2.75 9.81 -1.73
C ALA A 306 -2.64 11.12 -0.91
N PRO A 307 -1.48 11.41 -0.31
CA PRO A 307 -0.18 10.74 -0.47
C PRO A 307 0.05 9.52 0.44
N LEU A 308 -0.95 9.08 1.22
CA LEU A 308 -0.84 8.03 2.25
C LEU A 308 -1.31 6.65 1.78
N ASP A 309 -1.67 6.48 0.51
CA ASP A 309 -2.10 5.22 -0.12
C ASP A 309 -1.02 4.10 -0.18
N GLY A 310 0.18 4.32 0.38
CA GLY A 310 1.10 3.23 0.74
C GLY A 310 0.66 2.46 1.99
N TYR A 311 -0.22 3.04 2.80
CA TYR A 311 -0.98 2.37 3.84
C TYR A 311 -2.23 1.77 3.21
N ALA A 312 -2.07 0.57 2.65
CA ALA A 312 -3.13 -0.21 2.02
C ALA A 312 -3.18 -1.62 2.61
N GLY A 313 -4.35 -2.24 2.53
CA GLY A 313 -4.57 -3.59 3.00
C GLY A 313 -5.80 -4.24 2.40
N GLU A 314 -6.09 -5.44 2.86
CA GLU A 314 -7.23 -6.24 2.42
C GLU A 314 -7.92 -6.93 3.59
N ALA A 315 -9.19 -7.30 3.40
CA ALA A 315 -9.92 -8.21 4.27
C ALA A 315 -10.20 -9.50 3.49
N ALA A 316 -9.65 -10.63 3.97
CA ALA A 316 -9.75 -11.91 3.27
C ALA A 316 -11.03 -12.68 3.61
N GLY A 317 -11.54 -12.53 4.84
CA GLY A 317 -12.75 -13.18 5.31
C GLY A 317 -13.98 -12.35 4.94
N VAL A 318 -14.61 -12.68 3.81
CA VAL A 318 -15.85 -12.03 3.37
C VAL A 318 -16.93 -13.07 3.13
N SER A 319 -18.15 -12.75 3.55
CA SER A 319 -19.35 -13.55 3.32
C SER A 319 -20.51 -12.64 2.96
N GLY A 320 -21.58 -13.22 2.44
CA GLY A 320 -22.78 -12.45 2.16
C GLY A 320 -23.73 -13.17 1.23
N ALA A 321 -24.90 -12.59 1.08
CA ALA A 321 -25.93 -13.06 0.16
C ALA A 321 -26.66 -11.89 -0.47
N LEU A 322 -27.12 -12.11 -1.70
CA LEU A 322 -28.03 -11.23 -2.43
C LEU A 322 -29.29 -11.99 -2.80
N ALA A 323 -30.44 -11.34 -2.65
CA ALA A 323 -31.72 -11.81 -3.11
C ALA A 323 -32.33 -10.79 -4.06
N LEU A 324 -32.78 -11.28 -5.21
CA LEU A 324 -33.40 -10.50 -6.27
C LEU A 324 -34.88 -10.89 -6.34
N ASP A 325 -35.78 -9.91 -6.39
CA ASP A 325 -37.18 -10.17 -6.71
C ASP A 325 -37.34 -10.67 -8.16
N SER A 326 -36.52 -10.12 -9.06
CA SER A 326 -36.45 -10.48 -10.47
C SER A 326 -35.04 -10.26 -11.01
N VAL A 327 -34.66 -11.02 -12.04
CA VAL A 327 -33.39 -10.80 -12.78
C VAL A 327 -33.49 -9.63 -13.77
N ASP A 328 -34.72 -9.23 -14.15
CA ASP A 328 -34.98 -8.16 -15.11
C ASP A 328 -35.10 -6.77 -14.45
N ASP A 329 -35.26 -6.73 -13.12
CA ASP A 329 -35.41 -5.50 -12.34
C ASP A 329 -34.68 -5.60 -11.00
N LEU A 330 -33.67 -4.76 -10.83
CA LEU A 330 -32.81 -4.73 -9.65
C LEU A 330 -33.34 -3.83 -8.51
N ALA A 331 -34.45 -3.11 -8.70
CA ALA A 331 -34.98 -2.20 -7.68
C ALA A 331 -35.38 -2.93 -6.37
N GLY A 332 -35.81 -4.18 -6.47
CA GLY A 332 -36.17 -5.05 -5.33
C GLY A 332 -35.01 -5.83 -4.72
N MET A 333 -33.76 -5.60 -5.17
CA MET A 333 -32.62 -6.35 -4.65
C MET A 333 -32.37 -6.02 -3.17
N THR A 334 -32.22 -7.07 -2.37
CA THR A 334 -31.83 -6.99 -0.97
C THR A 334 -30.61 -7.87 -0.72
N GLY A 335 -29.96 -7.69 0.42
CA GLY A 335 -28.83 -8.54 0.77
C GLY A 335 -28.04 -8.03 1.96
N ARG A 336 -27.05 -8.84 2.33
CA ARG A 336 -26.12 -8.53 3.40
C ARG A 336 -24.75 -9.00 3.01
N ILE A 337 -23.76 -8.13 3.19
CA ILE A 337 -22.34 -8.45 3.03
C ILE A 337 -21.67 -8.24 4.38
N ALA A 338 -20.81 -9.18 4.77
CA ALA A 338 -20.04 -9.10 6.01
C ALA A 338 -18.57 -9.40 5.73
N ALA A 339 -17.71 -8.69 6.44
CA ALA A 339 -16.27 -8.94 6.50
C ALA A 339 -15.88 -9.25 7.94
N ASP A 340 -14.93 -10.17 8.09
CA ASP A 340 -14.27 -10.50 9.36
C ASP A 340 -13.11 -9.49 9.58
N PRO A 341 -13.22 -8.58 10.56
CA PRO A 341 -12.16 -7.63 10.88
C PRO A 341 -10.84 -8.29 11.29
N ALA A 342 -10.85 -9.51 11.85
CA ALA A 342 -9.65 -10.25 12.21
C ALA A 342 -8.90 -10.78 10.99
N SER A 343 -9.54 -10.81 9.82
CA SER A 343 -8.92 -11.17 8.54
C SER A 343 -8.23 -10.00 7.83
N VAL A 344 -8.26 -8.81 8.42
CA VAL A 344 -7.60 -7.63 7.87
C VAL A 344 -6.08 -7.81 7.91
N THR A 345 -5.42 -7.54 6.79
CA THR A 345 -3.95 -7.57 6.70
C THR A 345 -3.41 -6.46 5.80
N MET A 346 -2.30 -5.86 6.22
CA MET A 346 -1.42 -4.98 5.44
C MET A 346 -0.11 -5.68 5.04
N GLY A 347 -0.01 -6.98 5.31
CA GLY A 347 1.15 -7.83 5.01
C GLY A 347 2.30 -7.67 6.00
N GLU A 348 2.02 -7.27 7.25
CA GLU A 348 3.02 -7.14 8.31
C GLU A 348 2.39 -7.48 9.68
N ASP A 349 2.81 -8.59 10.28
CA ASP A 349 2.12 -9.22 11.43
C ASP A 349 1.95 -8.30 12.64
N ASP A 350 2.94 -7.48 12.97
CA ASP A 350 2.89 -6.58 14.11
C ASP A 350 1.95 -5.39 13.87
N LEU A 351 1.96 -4.85 12.65
CA LEU A 351 1.00 -3.83 12.21
C LEU A 351 -0.43 -4.39 12.19
N ASP A 352 -0.60 -5.61 11.69
CA ASP A 352 -1.88 -6.30 11.66
C ASP A 352 -2.42 -6.53 13.07
N ALA A 353 -1.58 -7.00 14.00
CA ALA A 353 -1.95 -7.16 15.40
C ALA A 353 -2.35 -5.83 16.06
N TRP A 354 -1.63 -4.73 15.76
CA TRP A 354 -2.01 -3.40 16.25
C TRP A 354 -3.35 -2.94 15.67
N ILE A 355 -3.62 -3.19 14.39
CA ILE A 355 -4.91 -2.86 13.76
C ILE A 355 -6.03 -3.67 14.40
N HIS A 356 -5.83 -4.96 14.64
CA HIS A 356 -6.86 -5.83 15.22
C HIS A 356 -7.24 -5.38 16.63
N GLY A 357 -6.26 -5.17 17.51
CA GLY A 357 -6.52 -4.83 18.91
C GLY A 357 -6.77 -3.34 19.15
N GLY A 358 -5.96 -2.47 18.54
CA GLY A 358 -5.94 -1.04 18.82
C GLY A 358 -6.87 -0.20 17.94
N VAL A 359 -7.22 -0.68 16.75
CA VAL A 359 -8.03 0.09 15.78
C VAL A 359 -9.42 -0.50 15.62
N LEU A 360 -9.52 -1.77 15.22
CA LEU A 360 -10.78 -2.45 14.90
C LEU A 360 -11.46 -3.10 16.10
N GLU A 361 -10.71 -3.33 17.19
CA GLU A 361 -11.20 -3.96 18.42
C GLU A 361 -11.92 -5.28 18.15
N VAL A 362 -11.27 -6.17 17.39
CA VAL A 362 -11.92 -7.36 16.78
C VAL A 362 -12.53 -8.33 17.79
N ASP A 363 -12.01 -8.36 19.02
CA ASP A 363 -12.58 -9.16 20.12
C ASP A 363 -13.96 -8.64 20.56
N GLU A 364 -14.16 -7.32 20.57
CA GLU A 364 -15.43 -6.66 20.92
C GLU A 364 -16.36 -6.53 19.71
N HIS A 365 -15.77 -6.45 18.52
CA HIS A 365 -16.44 -6.20 17.25
C HIS A 365 -15.99 -7.19 16.16
N PRO A 366 -16.41 -8.47 16.25
CA PRO A 366 -15.91 -9.54 15.38
C PRO A 366 -16.48 -9.50 13.94
N GLU A 367 -17.29 -8.50 13.61
CA GLU A 367 -17.92 -8.40 12.30
C GLU A 367 -18.09 -6.94 11.89
N SER A 368 -17.76 -6.64 10.63
CA SER A 368 -18.20 -5.43 9.93
C SER A 368 -19.17 -5.83 8.82
N SER A 369 -20.26 -5.09 8.62
CA SER A 369 -21.30 -5.50 7.66
C SER A 369 -21.97 -4.34 6.95
N PHE A 370 -22.56 -4.63 5.80
CA PHE A 370 -23.41 -3.73 5.04
C PHE A 370 -24.72 -4.44 4.70
N VAL A 371 -25.83 -3.90 5.18
CA VAL A 371 -27.18 -4.41 4.91
C VAL A 371 -27.83 -3.52 3.87
N ILE A 372 -28.18 -4.09 2.72
CA ILE A 372 -28.81 -3.39 1.60
C ILE A 372 -30.28 -3.20 1.92
N GLU A 373 -30.73 -1.95 1.90
CA GLU A 373 -32.10 -1.54 2.22
C GLU A 373 -32.88 -1.10 0.98
N SER A 374 -32.19 -0.49 0.02
CA SER A 374 -32.76 -0.12 -1.28
C SER A 374 -31.69 0.01 -2.35
N VAL A 375 -32.12 -0.01 -3.61
CA VAL A 375 -31.25 0.08 -4.78
C VAL A 375 -31.75 1.16 -5.72
N ASP A 376 -30.86 2.06 -6.11
CA ASP A 376 -31.08 3.03 -7.19
C ASP A 376 -30.42 2.50 -8.47
N ALA A 377 -31.23 2.14 -9.45
CA ALA A 377 -30.77 1.58 -10.72
C ALA A 377 -31.58 2.16 -11.90
N PRO A 378 -31.00 2.31 -13.10
CA PRO A 378 -31.73 2.83 -14.26
C PRO A 378 -32.95 1.96 -14.63
N ASP A 379 -34.05 2.57 -15.06
CA ASP A 379 -35.26 1.81 -15.45
C ASP A 379 -34.94 0.67 -16.46
N GLY A 380 -35.40 -0.55 -16.14
CA GLY A 380 -35.15 -1.73 -16.96
C GLY A 380 -33.73 -2.31 -16.85
N SER A 381 -32.98 -1.93 -15.80
CA SER A 381 -31.66 -2.48 -15.51
C SER A 381 -31.76 -3.91 -14.92
N GLY A 382 -31.84 -4.89 -15.81
CA GLY A 382 -31.67 -6.30 -15.46
C GLY A 382 -30.21 -6.75 -15.47
N ILE A 383 -29.96 -7.90 -14.84
CA ILE A 383 -28.68 -8.61 -14.95
C ILE A 383 -28.60 -9.28 -16.31
N ALA A 384 -27.47 -9.11 -17.00
CA ALA A 384 -27.21 -9.80 -18.26
C ALA A 384 -25.76 -10.29 -18.32
N PHE A 385 -25.56 -11.37 -19.07
CA PHE A 385 -24.23 -11.94 -19.27
C PHE A 385 -23.34 -10.99 -20.07
N GLY A 386 -22.13 -10.75 -19.57
CA GLY A 386 -21.11 -9.92 -20.24
C GLY A 386 -21.46 -8.43 -20.32
N ARG A 387 -22.47 -7.97 -19.58
CA ARG A 387 -22.90 -6.56 -19.55
C ARG A 387 -22.89 -6.04 -18.11
N PRO A 388 -21.92 -5.19 -17.75
CA PRO A 388 -21.92 -4.49 -16.47
C PRO A 388 -23.14 -3.56 -16.38
N THR A 389 -23.92 -3.73 -15.32
CA THR A 389 -25.07 -2.90 -14.96
C THR A 389 -24.69 -2.00 -13.78
N PRO A 390 -24.57 -0.68 -13.96
CA PRO A 390 -24.28 0.24 -12.87
C PRO A 390 -25.51 0.49 -12.00
N LEU A 391 -25.32 0.57 -10.68
CA LEU A 391 -26.35 0.89 -9.70
C LEU A 391 -25.74 1.47 -8.42
N THR A 392 -26.56 2.06 -7.55
CA THR A 392 -26.17 2.51 -6.22
C THR A 392 -26.92 1.71 -5.15
N LEU A 393 -26.16 1.08 -4.26
CA LEU A 393 -26.71 0.39 -3.10
C LEU A 393 -26.86 1.38 -1.95
N HIS A 394 -28.06 1.47 -1.38
CA HIS A 394 -28.31 2.22 -0.17
C HIS A 394 -28.55 1.26 0.99
N GLY A 395 -27.88 1.49 2.11
CA GLY A 395 -27.98 0.58 3.23
C GLY A 395 -27.30 1.07 4.49
N THR A 396 -27.35 0.23 5.52
CA THR A 396 -26.69 0.48 6.80
C THR A 396 -25.36 -0.24 6.86
N PHE A 397 -24.26 0.51 6.99
CA PHE A 397 -22.92 0.00 7.23
C PHE A 397 -22.63 -0.04 8.73
N THR A 398 -22.10 -1.15 9.23
CA THR A 398 -21.67 -1.33 10.61
C THR A 398 -20.19 -1.67 10.65
N MET A 399 -19.39 -0.92 11.42
CA MET A 399 -17.98 -1.21 11.70
C MET A 399 -17.67 -0.73 13.11
N LYS A 400 -16.91 -1.51 13.88
CA LYS A 400 -16.57 -1.17 15.28
C LYS A 400 -17.82 -0.82 16.12
N GLY A 401 -18.88 -1.61 15.96
CA GLY A 401 -20.17 -1.39 16.63
C GLY A 401 -20.95 -0.13 16.20
N ILE A 402 -20.42 0.69 15.31
CA ILE A 402 -21.01 1.96 14.89
C ILE A 402 -21.73 1.78 13.56
N GLN A 403 -22.96 2.29 13.48
CA GLN A 403 -23.82 2.20 12.30
C GLN A 403 -23.92 3.54 11.58
N LEU A 404 -23.75 3.52 10.26
CA LEU A 404 -23.89 4.69 9.39
C LEU A 404 -24.70 4.33 8.13
N PRO A 405 -25.60 5.20 7.66
CA PRO A 405 -26.16 5.06 6.33
C PRO A 405 -25.05 5.27 5.29
N LEU A 406 -25.00 4.41 4.28
CA LEU A 406 -24.01 4.47 3.21
C LEU A 406 -24.69 4.27 1.86
N ALA A 407 -24.23 5.02 0.87
CA ALA A 407 -24.57 4.84 -0.54
C ALA A 407 -23.31 4.38 -1.28
N VAL A 408 -23.34 3.18 -1.87
CA VAL A 408 -22.19 2.55 -2.51
C VAL A 408 -22.47 2.36 -4.00
N PRO A 409 -21.75 3.08 -4.89
CA PRO A 409 -21.84 2.82 -6.32
C PRO A 409 -21.16 1.50 -6.67
N VAL A 410 -21.86 0.64 -7.39
CA VAL A 410 -21.36 -0.67 -7.83
C VAL A 410 -21.73 -0.96 -9.28
N GLN A 411 -21.08 -1.98 -9.84
CA GLN A 411 -21.43 -2.61 -11.10
C GLN A 411 -21.70 -4.09 -10.86
N LEU A 412 -22.83 -4.58 -11.37
CA LEU A 412 -23.18 -6.00 -11.38
C LEU A 412 -23.04 -6.58 -12.77
N GLU A 413 -22.45 -7.76 -12.89
CA GLU A 413 -22.30 -8.46 -14.16
C GLU A 413 -22.43 -9.97 -13.97
N ALA A 414 -23.30 -10.61 -14.75
CA ALA A 414 -23.30 -12.07 -14.82
C ALA A 414 -22.23 -12.58 -15.77
N PHE A 415 -21.59 -13.69 -15.41
CA PHE A 415 -20.64 -14.39 -16.27
C PHE A 415 -20.75 -15.90 -16.07
N VAL A 416 -20.21 -16.66 -17.03
CA VAL A 416 -20.07 -18.12 -16.91
C VAL A 416 -18.63 -18.39 -16.47
N ALA A 417 -18.45 -19.00 -15.32
CA ALA A 417 -17.13 -19.35 -14.82
C ALA A 417 -16.53 -20.55 -15.59
N GLU A 418 -15.26 -20.86 -15.37
CA GLU A 418 -14.56 -21.98 -16.04
C GLU A 418 -15.22 -23.35 -15.78
N ASP A 419 -15.93 -23.49 -14.66
CA ASP A 419 -16.72 -24.67 -14.32
C ASP A 419 -18.05 -24.78 -15.09
N GLY A 420 -18.33 -23.82 -15.98
CA GLY A 420 -19.55 -23.74 -16.78
C GLY A 420 -20.78 -23.24 -16.02
N ARG A 421 -20.63 -22.85 -14.75
CA ARG A 421 -21.76 -22.39 -13.91
C ARG A 421 -21.89 -20.87 -13.95
N PRO A 422 -23.12 -20.33 -13.84
CA PRO A 422 -23.31 -18.90 -13.73
C PRO A 422 -22.70 -18.37 -12.42
N ARG A 423 -22.16 -17.17 -12.50
CA ARG A 423 -21.66 -16.36 -11.40
C ARG A 423 -22.13 -14.93 -11.57
N LEU A 424 -22.26 -14.22 -10.46
CA LEU A 424 -22.50 -12.79 -10.44
C LEU A 424 -21.24 -12.12 -9.89
N ARG A 425 -20.72 -11.11 -10.58
CA ARG A 425 -19.65 -10.25 -10.08
C ARG A 425 -20.22 -8.92 -9.64
N MET A 426 -19.77 -8.42 -8.50
CA MET A 426 -20.00 -7.07 -8.03
C MET A 426 -18.67 -6.35 -7.84
N ASP A 427 -18.46 -5.27 -8.58
CA ASP A 427 -17.31 -4.38 -8.42
C ASP A 427 -17.81 -3.05 -7.84
N GLY A 428 -17.18 -2.54 -6.78
CA GLY A 428 -17.58 -1.30 -6.12
C GLY A 428 -16.40 -0.52 -5.57
N ALA A 429 -16.55 0.79 -5.43
CA ALA A 429 -15.55 1.65 -4.79
C ALA A 429 -16.21 2.83 -4.08
N TRP A 430 -15.77 3.15 -2.87
CA TRP A 430 -16.30 4.25 -2.08
C TRP A 430 -15.24 4.83 -1.15
N THR A 431 -15.54 5.96 -0.52
CA THR A 431 -14.67 6.59 0.49
C THR A 431 -15.46 6.81 1.76
N LEU A 432 -14.86 6.49 2.90
CA LEU A 432 -15.46 6.60 4.21
C LEU A 432 -14.63 7.55 5.09
N PRO A 433 -15.24 8.54 5.76
CA PRO A 433 -14.57 9.25 6.84
C PRO A 433 -14.40 8.32 8.05
N ILE A 434 -13.19 8.23 8.59
CA ILE A 434 -12.86 7.29 9.66
C ILE A 434 -12.54 7.95 11.01
N ALA A 435 -12.00 9.17 10.98
CA ALA A 435 -11.56 9.86 12.19
C ALA A 435 -12.74 10.22 13.11
N GLU A 436 -13.77 10.89 12.60
CA GLU A 436 -14.89 11.34 13.42
C GLU A 436 -15.85 10.20 13.79
N PRO A 437 -16.36 9.39 12.84
CA PRO A 437 -17.39 8.41 13.19
C PRO A 437 -16.83 7.23 13.99
N PHE A 438 -15.64 6.74 13.61
CA PHE A 438 -15.05 5.51 14.15
C PHE A 438 -13.89 5.75 15.12
N ARG A 439 -13.47 7.01 15.32
CA ARG A 439 -12.35 7.38 16.20
C ARG A 439 -11.05 6.65 15.82
N ILE A 440 -10.82 6.50 14.52
CA ILE A 440 -9.62 5.88 13.99
C ILE A 440 -8.68 6.99 13.54
N ASP A 441 -7.51 7.07 14.18
CA ASP A 441 -6.43 7.96 13.76
C ASP A 441 -5.72 7.36 12.54
N GLY A 442 -5.60 8.15 11.47
CA GLY A 442 -4.83 7.76 10.29
C GLY A 442 -3.32 7.86 10.49
N PRO A 443 -2.53 7.39 9.51
CA PRO A 443 -1.08 7.46 9.55
C PRO A 443 -0.61 8.93 9.56
N PRO A 444 0.57 9.22 10.13
CA PRO A 444 1.06 10.57 10.25
C PRO A 444 1.28 11.22 8.88
N GLY A 445 0.66 12.38 8.66
CA GLY A 445 0.98 13.19 7.50
C GLY A 445 -0.08 14.18 7.06
N ASP A 446 -0.60 13.96 5.86
CA ASP A 446 -1.66 14.80 5.33
C ASP A 446 -2.96 14.53 6.11
N GLU A 447 -3.45 15.51 6.87
CA GLU A 447 -4.59 15.34 7.78
C GLU A 447 -5.87 14.98 7.02
N GLU A 448 -6.08 15.53 5.82
CA GLU A 448 -7.28 15.25 5.04
C GLU A 448 -7.26 13.79 4.57
N ALA A 449 -6.15 13.34 3.98
CA ALA A 449 -5.97 11.96 3.57
C ALA A 449 -6.04 11.00 4.76
N ALA A 450 -5.41 11.33 5.89
CA ALA A 450 -5.40 10.50 7.10
C ALA A 450 -6.80 10.34 7.72
N SER A 451 -7.73 11.25 7.44
CA SER A 451 -9.10 11.20 7.98
C SER A 451 -10.06 10.28 7.21
N LYS A 452 -9.64 9.70 6.09
CA LYS A 452 -10.49 8.96 5.14
C LYS A 452 -9.85 7.63 4.75
N LEU A 453 -10.69 6.62 4.49
CA LEU A 453 -10.29 5.39 3.82
C LEU A 453 -11.06 5.25 2.50
N ARG A 454 -10.35 4.91 1.43
CA ARG A 454 -10.94 4.43 0.19
C ARG A 454 -11.06 2.92 0.28
N PHE A 455 -12.22 2.40 -0.11
CA PHE A 455 -12.48 0.99 -0.22
C PHE A 455 -12.75 0.63 -1.67
N ALA A 456 -12.34 -0.57 -2.06
CA ALA A 456 -12.79 -1.21 -3.28
C ALA A 456 -13.14 -2.66 -2.99
N CYS A 457 -14.24 -3.14 -3.57
CA CYS A 457 -14.63 -4.54 -3.50
C CYS A 457 -14.73 -5.17 -4.88
N ARG A 458 -14.41 -6.45 -4.94
CA ARG A 458 -14.70 -7.34 -6.05
C ARG A 458 -15.25 -8.62 -5.46
N LEU A 459 -16.56 -8.71 -5.37
CA LEU A 459 -17.25 -9.88 -4.84
C LEU A 459 -17.71 -10.76 -6.01
N VAL A 460 -17.51 -12.06 -5.86
CA VAL A 460 -18.07 -13.07 -6.77
C VAL A 460 -19.11 -13.86 -6.00
N PHE A 461 -20.26 -14.07 -6.61
CA PHE A 461 -21.36 -14.84 -6.03
C PHE A 461 -21.68 -16.06 -6.89
N ALA A 462 -22.05 -17.16 -6.24
CA ALA A 462 -22.64 -18.33 -6.86
C ALA A 462 -24.14 -18.42 -6.51
N PRO A 463 -24.96 -19.11 -7.33
CA PRO A 463 -26.34 -19.38 -6.98
C PRO A 463 -26.44 -20.07 -5.61
N ALA A 464 -27.31 -19.58 -4.74
CA ALA A 464 -27.57 -20.21 -3.45
C ALA A 464 -28.13 -21.62 -3.65
N PRO A 465 -27.80 -22.60 -2.78
CA PRO A 465 -28.44 -23.90 -2.81
C PRO A 465 -29.94 -23.75 -2.53
N GLY A 466 -30.77 -24.16 -3.50
CA GLY A 466 -32.23 -24.05 -3.44
C GLY A 466 -32.92 -25.06 -2.53
#